data_AF-A0AAV5VWW0-F1
#
_entry.id   AF-A0AAV5VWW0-F1
#
_cell.length_a   1.000
_cell.length_b   1.000
_cell.length_c   1.000
_cell.angle_alpha   90.00
_cell.angle_beta   90.00
_cell.angle_gamma   90.00
#
_symmetry.space_group_name_H-M   'P 1'
#
loop_
_entity.id
_entity.type
_entity.pdbx_description
1 polymer ?
#
loop_
_entity_poly.entity_id
_entity_poly.type
_entity_poly.pdbx_seq_one_letter_code
_entity_poly.pdbx_strand_id
1 'polypeptide(L)'
;IIVLLAAVAACCNAAKPQPVLEKCAEQLFKVLPKESNAVVKDAILKIVKHVQNGSLAEAQKIVRGFEETERNALIKKYMVDECLPMQSCLECPVEL
;
A
#
# COMPACT_ATOMS: atom_id res chain seq x y z
N ILE A 1 -28.01 20.17 4.62
CA ILE A 1 -28.08 18.87 3.90
C ILE A 1 -26.99 18.93 2.83
N ILE A 2 -25.74 18.63 3.23
CA ILE A 2 -25.02 17.37 2.94
C ILE A 2 -25.13 16.99 1.46
N VAL A 3 -24.11 17.27 0.64
CA VAL A 3 -23.54 16.33 -0.34
C VAL A 3 -22.08 16.74 -0.65
N LEU A 4 -21.16 16.42 0.26
CA LEU A 4 -19.71 16.35 -0.03
C LEU A 4 -19.40 14.86 -0.26
N LEU A 5 -19.86 14.34 -1.41
CA LEU A 5 -19.77 12.92 -1.77
C LEU A 5 -19.36 12.82 -3.25
N ALA A 6 -18.12 13.20 -3.56
CA ALA A 6 -17.57 12.99 -4.90
C ALA A 6 -16.05 12.76 -4.89
N ALA A 7 -15.52 12.13 -3.84
CA ALA A 7 -14.11 11.75 -3.77
C ALA A 7 -13.89 10.31 -3.24
N VAL A 8 -14.90 9.44 -3.36
CA VAL A 8 -14.83 8.06 -2.85
C VAL A 8 -15.31 7.08 -3.93
N ALA A 9 -14.64 7.05 -5.09
CA ALA A 9 -14.92 6.05 -6.12
C ALA A 9 -13.80 5.89 -7.15
N ALA A 10 -12.53 6.09 -6.78
CA ALA A 10 -11.39 5.87 -7.68
C ALA A 10 -10.38 4.84 -7.17
N CYS A 11 -10.71 4.07 -6.12
CA CYS A 11 -9.86 2.96 -5.66
C CYS A 11 -10.14 1.64 -6.39
N CYS A 12 -11.20 1.57 -7.20
CA CYS A 12 -11.69 0.32 -7.79
C CYS A 12 -11.74 0.42 -9.32
N ASN A 13 -10.59 0.59 -9.97
CA ASN A 13 -10.43 0.12 -11.34
C ASN A 13 -9.04 -0.46 -11.47
N ALA A 14 -8.98 -1.78 -11.58
CA ALA A 14 -7.82 -2.58 -11.96
C ALA A 14 -7.37 -2.28 -13.40
N ALA A 15 -7.12 -1.00 -13.72
CA ALA A 15 -6.27 -0.61 -14.82
C ALA A 15 -4.84 -1.01 -14.44
N LYS A 16 -4.04 -1.43 -15.43
CA LYS A 16 -2.59 -1.70 -15.36
C LYS A 16 -1.90 -0.86 -14.27
N PRO A 17 -0.90 -1.40 -13.55
CA PRO A 17 -0.28 -0.69 -12.45
C PRO A 17 0.03 0.73 -12.92
N GLN A 18 -0.71 1.69 -12.36
CA GLN A 18 -0.53 3.09 -12.73
C GLN A 18 0.95 3.41 -12.48
N PRO A 19 1.60 4.30 -13.26
CA PRO A 19 3.03 4.58 -13.11
C PRO A 19 3.48 4.84 -11.66
N VAL A 20 2.57 5.33 -10.83
CA VAL A 20 2.71 5.51 -9.38
C VAL A 20 2.95 4.19 -8.62
N LEU A 21 2.22 3.12 -8.95
CA LEU A 21 2.37 1.80 -8.33
C LEU A 21 3.73 1.16 -8.66
N GLU A 22 4.19 1.30 -9.91
CA GLU A 22 5.50 0.80 -10.33
C GLU A 22 6.63 1.55 -9.62
N LYS A 23 6.55 2.89 -9.54
CA LYS A 23 7.54 3.69 -8.81
C LYS A 23 7.57 3.38 -7.31
N CYS A 24 6.41 3.17 -6.70
CA CYS A 24 6.37 2.72 -5.30
C CYS A 24 7.01 1.33 -5.14
N ALA A 25 6.70 0.38 -6.03
CA ALA A 25 7.34 -0.94 -6.02
C ALA A 25 8.87 -0.84 -6.15
N GLU A 26 9.38 0.00 -7.05
CA GLU A 26 10.82 0.25 -7.19
C GLU A 26 11.46 0.83 -5.92
N GLN A 27 10.80 1.79 -5.27
CA GLN A 27 11.25 2.33 -3.99
C GLN A 27 11.31 1.22 -2.92
N LEU A 28 10.24 0.44 -2.80
CA LEU A 28 10.15 -0.68 -1.85
C LEU A 28 11.24 -1.73 -2.11
N PHE A 29 11.59 -2.00 -3.37
CA PHE A 29 12.72 -2.87 -3.71
C PHE A 29 14.08 -2.28 -3.33
N LYS A 30 14.26 -0.97 -3.37
CA LYS A 30 15.51 -0.31 -2.95
C LYS A 30 15.73 -0.36 -1.44
N VAL A 31 14.64 -0.36 -0.65
CA VAL A 31 14.72 -0.45 0.82
C VAL A 31 14.77 -1.90 1.33
N LEU A 32 14.25 -2.86 0.56
CA LEU A 32 14.16 -4.27 0.95
C LEU A 32 15.50 -4.90 1.43
N PRO A 33 16.66 -4.64 0.79
CA PRO A 33 17.94 -5.16 1.25
C PRO A 33 18.40 -4.57 2.58
N LYS A 34 17.87 -3.40 2.96
CA LYS A 34 18.24 -2.65 4.18
C LYS A 34 17.32 -2.97 5.36
N GLU A 35 16.20 -3.65 5.15
CA GLU A 35 15.32 -4.09 6.23
C GLU A 35 15.85 -5.38 6.86
N SER A 36 16.16 -5.31 8.15
CA SER A 36 16.68 -6.40 8.98
C SER A 36 15.56 -7.25 9.60
N ASN A 37 14.36 -6.71 9.73
CA ASN A 37 13.20 -7.45 10.23
C ASN A 37 12.64 -8.35 9.13
N ALA A 38 12.79 -9.66 9.30
CA ALA A 38 12.36 -10.67 8.33
C ALA A 38 10.84 -10.64 8.07
N VAL A 39 10.02 -10.36 9.09
CA VAL A 39 8.55 -10.28 8.97
C VAL A 39 8.16 -9.09 8.11
N VAL A 40 8.77 -7.93 8.36
CA VAL A 40 8.53 -6.70 7.59
C VAL A 40 9.00 -6.89 6.14
N LYS A 41 10.16 -7.52 5.95
CA LYS A 41 10.71 -7.81 4.62
C LYS A 41 9.79 -8.69 3.79
N ASP A 42 9.26 -9.76 4.39
CA ASP A 42 8.28 -10.65 3.75
C ASP A 42 6.97 -9.91 3.42
N ALA A 43 6.49 -9.06 4.34
CA ALA A 43 5.30 -8.26 4.09
C ALA A 43 5.48 -7.27 2.92
N ILE A 44 6.61 -6.55 2.85
CA ILE A 44 6.92 -5.65 1.72
C ILE A 44 6.95 -6.44 0.41
N LEU A 45 7.61 -7.62 0.38
CA LEU A 45 7.62 -8.49 -0.81
C LEU A 45 6.21 -8.88 -1.26
N LYS A 46 5.35 -9.28 -0.33
CA LYS A 46 3.97 -9.65 -0.63
C LYS A 46 3.16 -8.46 -1.12
N ILE A 47 3.28 -7.29 -0.47
CA ILE A 47 2.62 -6.04 -0.89
C ILE A 47 3.00 -5.71 -2.33
N VAL A 48 4.30 -5.68 -2.64
CA VAL A 48 4.79 -5.39 -3.99
C VAL A 48 4.23 -6.39 -5.01
N LYS A 49 4.24 -7.69 -4.70
CA LYS A 49 3.67 -8.73 -5.57
C LYS A 49 2.18 -8.50 -5.85
N HIS A 50 1.39 -8.20 -4.81
CA HIS A 50 -0.05 -7.97 -4.98
C HIS A 50 -0.34 -6.68 -5.73
N VAL A 51 0.44 -5.62 -5.50
CA VAL A 51 0.35 -4.34 -6.22
C VAL A 51 0.66 -4.52 -7.71
N GLN A 52 1.74 -5.23 -8.06
CA GLN A 52 2.11 -5.52 -9.44
C GLN A 52 1.04 -6.34 -10.17
N ASN A 53 0.35 -7.23 -9.45
CA ASN A 53 -0.73 -8.06 -9.99
C ASN A 53 -2.10 -7.35 -9.96
N GLY A 54 -2.17 -6.06 -9.62
CA GLY A 54 -3.44 -5.31 -9.51
C GLY A 54 -4.36 -5.76 -8.37
N SER A 55 -3.86 -6.62 -7.47
CA SER A 55 -4.60 -7.22 -6.34
C SER A 55 -4.51 -6.34 -5.09
N LEU A 56 -4.98 -5.09 -5.17
CA LEU A 56 -4.82 -4.11 -4.09
C LEU A 56 -5.48 -4.51 -2.76
N ALA A 57 -6.62 -5.22 -2.81
CA ALA A 57 -7.29 -5.72 -1.61
C ALA A 57 -6.41 -6.70 -0.80
N GLU A 58 -5.62 -7.54 -1.48
CA GLU A 58 -4.69 -8.47 -0.81
C GLU A 58 -3.50 -7.71 -0.20
N ALA A 59 -3.02 -6.66 -0.88
CA ALA A 59 -2.00 -5.78 -0.32
C ALA A 59 -2.50 -5.08 0.97
N GLN A 60 -3.74 -4.60 0.97
CA GLN A 60 -4.38 -4.01 2.16
C GLN A 60 -4.50 -5.02 3.31
N LYS A 61 -4.88 -6.27 3.03
CA LYS A 61 -4.96 -7.33 4.07
C LYS A 61 -3.63 -7.57 4.75
N ILE A 62 -2.52 -7.54 4.01
CA ILE A 62 -1.17 -7.71 4.59
C ILE A 62 -0.84 -6.55 5.52
N VAL A 63 -1.08 -5.30 5.10
CA VAL A 63 -0.81 -4.11 5.92
C VAL A 63 -1.68 -4.12 7.19
N ARG A 64 -2.95 -4.53 7.07
CA ARG A 64 -3.88 -4.65 8.21
C ARG A 64 -3.59 -5.83 9.13
N GLY A 65 -2.82 -6.82 8.68
CA GLY A 65 -2.36 -7.93 9.50
C GLY A 65 -1.37 -7.52 10.60
N PHE A 66 -0.80 -6.31 10.51
CA PHE A 66 0.02 -5.72 11.56
C PHE A 66 -0.84 -5.02 12.62
N GLU A 67 -0.39 -5.14 13.88
CA GLU A 67 -0.90 -4.35 15.00
C GLU A 67 -0.85 -2.86 14.69
N GLU A 68 -1.82 -2.09 15.18
CA GLU A 68 -2.00 -0.69 14.77
C GLU A 68 -0.74 0.18 14.91
N THR A 69 -0.05 0.06 16.04
CA THR A 69 1.20 0.80 16.29
C THR A 69 2.29 0.43 15.29
N GLU A 70 2.44 -0.86 14.99
CA GLU A 70 3.45 -1.36 14.05
C GLU A 70 3.08 -0.98 12.62
N ARG A 71 1.81 -1.12 12.24
CA ARG A 71 1.27 -0.69 10.95
C ARG A 71 1.54 0.79 10.70
N ASN A 72 1.24 1.65 11.67
CA ASN A 72 1.46 3.09 11.55
C ASN A 72 2.96 3.41 11.40
N ALA A 73 3.83 2.70 12.13
CA ALA A 73 5.28 2.85 12.00
C ALA A 73 5.77 2.41 10.61
N LEU A 74 5.25 1.31 10.07
CA LEU A 74 5.58 0.81 8.74
C LEU A 74 5.11 1.75 7.64
N ILE A 75 3.89 2.25 7.71
CA ILE A 75 3.34 3.23 6.77
C ILE A 75 4.21 4.48 6.78
N LYS A 76 4.51 5.04 7.96
CA LYS A 76 5.37 6.23 8.07
C LYS A 76 6.80 6.00 7.55
N LYS A 77 7.32 4.78 7.66
CA LYS A 77 8.68 4.43 7.23
C LYS A 77 8.76 4.15 5.73
N TYR A 78 7.74 3.53 5.14
CA TYR A 78 7.81 2.94 3.79
C TYR A 78 6.88 3.57 2.77
N MET A 79 5.78 4.17 3.20
CA MET A 79 4.79 4.82 2.33
C MET A 79 5.08 6.32 2.21
N VAL A 80 6.32 6.64 1.86
CA VAL A 80 6.83 8.00 1.64
C VAL A 80 7.18 8.21 0.17
N ASP A 81 7.47 9.45 -0.23
CA ASP A 81 7.91 9.82 -1.57
C ASP A 81 7.04 9.22 -2.69
N GLU A 82 7.59 8.29 -3.49
CA GLU A 82 6.89 7.66 -4.62
C GLU A 82 5.74 6.74 -4.16
N CYS A 83 5.78 6.28 -2.91
CA CYS A 83 4.72 5.52 -2.27
C CYS A 83 3.69 6.37 -1.52
N LEU A 84 3.91 7.69 -1.37
CA LEU A 84 2.98 8.56 -0.65
C LEU A 84 1.55 8.51 -1.23
N PRO A 85 1.32 8.47 -2.55
CA PRO A 85 -0.04 8.37 -3.10
C PRO A 85 -0.73 7.04 -2.78
N MET A 86 0.03 6.00 -2.42
CA MET A 86 -0.51 4.71 -2.01
C MET A 86 -0.88 4.66 -0.53
N GLN A 87 -0.36 5.57 0.29
CA GLN A 87 -0.63 5.60 1.72
C GLN A 87 -2.13 5.61 1.99
N SER A 88 -2.87 6.54 1.36
CA SER A 88 -4.32 6.64 1.51
C SER A 88 -5.03 5.36 1.06
N CYS A 89 -4.61 4.75 -0.05
CA CYS A 89 -5.18 3.49 -0.53
C CYS A 89 -4.96 2.31 0.44
N LEU A 90 -3.84 2.26 1.15
CA LEU A 90 -3.56 1.19 2.13
C LEU A 90 -4.25 1.42 3.48
N GLU A 91 -4.54 2.68 3.81
CA GLU A 91 -5.29 3.08 5.01
C GLU A 91 -6.82 3.04 4.79
N CYS A 92 -7.29 3.10 3.53
CA CYS A 92 -8.71 3.02 3.19
C CYS A 92 -9.39 1.77 3.77
N PRO A 93 -10.68 1.86 4.18
CA PRO A 93 -11.53 0.70 4.41
C PRO A 93 -11.40 -0.29 3.25
N VAL A 94 -11.18 -1.57 3.53
CA VAL A 94 -11.43 -2.60 2.51
C VAL A 94 -12.94 -2.54 2.28
N GLU A 95 -13.37 -1.95 1.18
CA GLU A 95 -14.77 -2.04 0.78
C GLU A 95 -15.07 -3.53 0.61
N LEU A 96 -15.94 -4.04 1.49
CA LEU A 96 -16.45 -5.41 1.50
C LEU A 96 -17.32 -5.66 0.27
#